data_AF-A0A3M9XKM0-F1
#
_entry.id   AF-A0A3M9XKM0-F1
#
_cell.length_a   1.000
_cell.length_b   1.000
_cell.length_c   1.000
_cell.angle_alpha   90.00
_cell.angle_beta   90.00
_cell.angle_gamma   90.00
#
_symmetry.space_group_name_H-M   'P 1'
#
loop_
_entity.id
_entity.type
_entity.pdbx_description
1 polymer ?
#
loop_
_entity_poly.entity_id
_entity_poly.type
_entity_poly.pdbx_seq_one_letter_code
_entity_poly.pdbx_strand_id
1 'polypeptide(L)'
;MVRRAHHSLLVLALVAATLSACSIGQKPQRPAWRTQAENACLAERRVNPSEFIALAPEVDGPGICGLTRPFKVTALQGGAVSFNATATLDCSMVAELDAWLADAVQPAAQARFGQQVVQINSMGSYACRGMNNQRGAQLSEHSFGNALDIGGFVLADGREITLVRDWGRGDAQTRAFLMDVHRGSCGHFSTVLSPGSNAFHYNHMHVDLAMHGRSGRSICKPEPQETLPPPDPSPLIAQQRAPPAPDDETDNDTTGKPPLAAFEGPGVGARDGFGAVAGPDAYAPPPPPPLPPRRDGIGQLIDDPDQTSSIGRGRRTF
;
A
#
# COMPACT_ATOMS: atom_id res chain seq x y z
N MET A 1 -53.00 -45.08 36.43
CA MET A 1 -52.79 -43.95 35.47
C MET A 1 -51.69 -42.98 35.91
N VAL A 2 -51.49 -42.74 37.21
CA VAL A 2 -50.53 -41.75 37.76
C VAL A 2 -49.04 -42.04 37.44
N ARG A 3 -48.59 -43.30 37.47
CA ARG A 3 -47.17 -43.66 37.17
C ARG A 3 -46.71 -43.36 35.75
N ARG A 4 -47.60 -43.45 34.75
CA ARG A 4 -47.27 -43.16 33.34
C ARG A 4 -47.09 -41.65 33.11
N ALA A 5 -47.88 -40.81 33.78
CA ALA A 5 -47.75 -39.36 33.72
C ALA A 5 -46.41 -38.86 34.30
N HIS A 6 -45.94 -39.45 35.39
CA HIS A 6 -44.64 -39.11 35.99
C HIS A 6 -43.45 -39.49 35.09
N HIS A 7 -43.52 -40.62 34.37
CA HIS A 7 -42.48 -41.01 33.41
C HIS A 7 -42.45 -40.06 32.21
N SER A 8 -43.61 -39.67 31.68
CA SER A 8 -43.69 -38.70 30.59
C SER A 8 -43.17 -37.31 30.97
N LEU A 9 -43.46 -36.84 32.19
CA LEU A 9 -42.94 -35.57 32.71
C LEU A 9 -41.42 -35.58 32.94
N LEU A 10 -40.86 -36.68 33.44
CA LEU A 10 -39.41 -36.86 33.62
C LEU A 10 -38.67 -36.90 32.28
N VAL A 11 -39.21 -37.60 31.28
CA VAL A 11 -38.62 -37.65 29.93
C VAL A 11 -38.67 -36.28 29.27
N LEU A 12 -39.77 -35.54 29.39
CA LEU A 12 -39.90 -34.19 28.82
C LEU A 12 -38.93 -33.20 29.47
N ALA A 13 -38.74 -33.28 30.79
CA ALA A 13 -37.78 -32.44 31.52
C ALA A 13 -36.33 -32.75 31.15
N LEU A 14 -35.97 -34.02 30.95
CA LEU A 14 -34.65 -34.45 30.47
C LEU A 14 -34.38 -33.94 29.05
N VAL A 15 -35.37 -34.01 28.15
CA VAL A 15 -35.25 -33.48 26.77
C VAL A 15 -35.12 -31.95 26.76
N ALA A 16 -35.86 -31.24 27.62
CA ALA A 16 -35.74 -29.78 27.73
C ALA A 16 -34.39 -29.35 28.33
N ALA A 17 -33.85 -30.12 29.27
CA ALA A 17 -32.53 -29.88 29.86
C ALA A 17 -31.38 -30.13 28.87
N THR A 18 -31.48 -31.15 28.01
CA THR A 18 -30.46 -31.41 26.97
C THR A 18 -30.52 -30.38 25.84
N LEU A 19 -31.71 -29.88 25.46
CA LEU A 19 -31.84 -28.81 24.47
C LEU A 19 -31.34 -27.45 24.99
N SER A 20 -31.47 -27.18 26.29
CA SER A 20 -30.99 -25.92 26.89
C SER A 20 -29.46 -25.87 27.02
N ALA A 21 -28.77 -27.01 27.03
CA ALA A 21 -27.32 -27.10 27.17
C ALA A 21 -26.54 -26.71 25.91
N CYS A 22 -27.16 -26.70 24.72
CA CYS A 22 -26.49 -26.30 23.47
C CYS A 22 -26.49 -24.79 23.21
N SER A 23 -27.27 -24.00 23.98
CA SER A 23 -27.44 -22.56 23.73
C SER A 23 -26.66 -21.65 24.70
N ILE A 24 -26.14 -22.19 25.80
CA ILE A 24 -25.50 -21.41 26.87
C ILE A 24 -23.98 -21.60 26.75
N GLY A 25 -23.30 -20.82 25.90
CA GLY A 25 -21.84 -20.77 26.01
C GLY A 25 -21.01 -20.44 24.76
N GLN A 26 -21.60 -20.23 23.59
CA GLN A 26 -20.79 -19.75 22.46
C GLN A 26 -20.45 -18.28 22.66
N LYS A 27 -19.32 -18.01 23.33
CA LYS A 27 -18.70 -16.69 23.30
C LYS A 27 -18.52 -16.30 21.83
N PRO A 28 -18.93 -15.09 21.42
CA PRO A 28 -18.70 -14.65 20.05
C PRO A 28 -17.22 -14.84 19.71
N GLN A 29 -16.95 -15.39 18.53
CA GLN A 29 -15.60 -15.69 18.07
C GLN A 29 -15.22 -14.73 16.96
N ARG A 30 -13.93 -14.42 16.86
CA ARG A 30 -13.37 -13.68 15.74
C ARG A 30 -13.58 -14.48 14.44
N PRO A 31 -13.94 -13.84 13.32
CA PRO A 31 -14.01 -14.52 12.03
C PRO A 31 -12.70 -15.26 11.70
N ALA A 32 -12.79 -16.54 11.33
CA ALA A 32 -11.64 -17.42 11.17
C ALA A 32 -10.62 -16.94 10.13
N TRP A 33 -11.06 -16.22 9.10
CA TRP A 33 -10.20 -15.68 8.04
C TRP A 33 -9.10 -14.76 8.59
N ARG A 34 -9.35 -14.04 9.70
CA ARG A 34 -8.36 -13.12 10.29
C ARG A 34 -7.15 -13.88 10.80
N THR A 35 -7.40 -14.92 11.59
CA THR A 35 -6.33 -15.80 12.09
C THR A 35 -5.67 -16.56 10.94
N GLN A 36 -6.42 -16.94 9.91
CA GLN A 36 -5.84 -17.59 8.72
C GLN A 36 -4.89 -16.66 7.97
N ALA A 37 -5.26 -15.40 7.73
CA ALA A 37 -4.42 -14.41 7.07
C ALA A 37 -3.15 -14.10 7.88
N GLU A 38 -3.28 -13.88 9.18
CA GLU A 38 -2.14 -13.66 10.08
C GLU A 38 -1.18 -14.86 10.08
N ASN A 39 -1.73 -16.08 10.15
CA ASN A 39 -0.92 -17.30 10.13
C ASN A 39 -0.22 -17.52 8.78
N ALA A 40 -0.88 -17.22 7.66
CA ALA A 40 -0.30 -17.31 6.33
C ALA A 40 0.88 -16.34 6.19
N CYS A 41 0.70 -15.07 6.57
CA CYS A 41 1.76 -14.06 6.55
C CYS A 41 3.00 -14.49 7.36
N LEU A 42 2.79 -15.05 8.55
CA LEU A 42 3.87 -15.53 9.41
C LEU A 42 4.55 -16.78 8.85
N ALA A 43 3.80 -17.70 8.26
CA ALA A 43 4.35 -18.90 7.62
C ALA A 43 5.21 -18.56 6.39
N GLU A 44 4.78 -17.56 5.62
CA GLU A 44 5.50 -17.01 4.46
C GLU A 44 6.68 -16.12 4.86
N ARG A 45 6.81 -15.76 6.14
CA ARG A 45 7.84 -14.85 6.67
C ARG A 45 7.84 -13.50 5.93
N ARG A 46 6.66 -12.96 5.63
CA ARG A 46 6.51 -11.65 4.99
C ARG A 46 7.00 -10.50 5.88
N VAL A 47 7.09 -10.73 7.19
CA VAL A 47 7.63 -9.78 8.17
C VAL A 47 8.77 -10.45 8.94
N ASN A 48 9.93 -9.81 8.94
CA ASN A 48 11.09 -10.23 9.73
C ASN A 48 11.16 -9.38 11.01
N PRO A 49 11.11 -9.99 12.21
CA PRO A 49 11.29 -9.24 13.45
C PRO A 49 12.62 -8.50 13.49
N SER A 50 12.60 -7.28 14.02
CA SER A 50 13.75 -6.39 14.17
C SER A 50 13.60 -5.52 15.41
N GLU A 51 14.55 -4.61 15.65
CA GLU A 51 14.42 -3.59 16.70
C GLU A 51 13.24 -2.62 16.46
N PHE A 52 12.80 -2.48 15.21
CA PHE A 52 11.68 -1.61 14.82
C PHE A 52 10.34 -2.35 14.74
N ILE A 53 10.39 -3.66 14.51
CA ILE A 53 9.22 -4.53 14.35
C ILE A 53 9.36 -5.70 15.31
N ALA A 54 8.85 -5.53 16.53
CA ALA A 54 8.98 -6.52 17.58
C ALA A 54 7.69 -7.34 17.73
N LEU A 55 7.81 -8.67 17.85
CA LEU A 55 6.69 -9.51 18.27
C LEU A 55 6.20 -9.09 19.65
N ALA A 56 4.89 -9.08 19.84
CA ALA A 56 4.25 -8.77 21.11
C ALA A 56 3.35 -9.91 21.59
N PRO A 57 3.04 -9.96 22.91
CA PRO A 57 2.05 -10.89 23.44
C PRO A 57 0.69 -10.72 22.77
N GLU A 58 -0.08 -11.80 22.74
CA GLU A 58 -1.49 -11.79 22.32
C GLU A 58 -2.27 -10.66 23.02
N VAL A 59 -3.12 -9.99 22.25
CA VAL A 59 -4.04 -8.99 22.77
C VAL A 59 -5.41 -9.65 22.86
N ASP A 60 -5.85 -9.92 24.09
CA ASP A 60 -7.20 -10.42 24.41
C ASP A 60 -8.09 -9.24 24.83
N GLY A 61 -8.80 -8.67 23.85
CA GLY A 61 -9.63 -7.47 24.04
C GLY A 61 -11.08 -7.79 24.42
N PRO A 62 -11.89 -6.77 24.73
CA PRO A 62 -13.33 -6.97 24.97
C PRO A 62 -14.04 -7.63 23.78
N GLY A 63 -14.87 -8.64 24.06
CA GLY A 63 -15.64 -9.33 23.03
C GLY A 63 -14.76 -10.15 22.10
N ILE A 64 -14.72 -9.80 20.81
CA ILE A 64 -13.91 -10.50 19.79
C ILE A 64 -12.66 -9.72 19.35
N CYS A 65 -12.46 -8.53 19.91
CA CYS A 65 -11.32 -7.68 19.63
C CYS A 65 -10.01 -8.37 20.01
N GLY A 66 -8.94 -8.06 19.31
CA GLY A 66 -7.60 -8.52 19.66
C GLY A 66 -6.78 -8.99 18.48
N LEU A 67 -5.60 -9.52 18.78
CA LEU A 67 -4.63 -10.06 17.83
C LEU A 67 -3.95 -11.26 18.46
N THR A 68 -3.74 -12.34 17.70
CA THR A 68 -3.12 -13.55 18.26
C THR A 68 -1.60 -13.45 18.24
N ARG A 69 -1.00 -12.88 17.20
CA ARG A 69 0.46 -12.68 17.09
C ARG A 69 0.79 -11.26 16.59
N PRO A 70 0.50 -10.23 17.42
CA PRO A 70 0.73 -8.84 17.04
C PRO A 70 2.21 -8.46 16.95
N PHE A 71 2.47 -7.40 16.21
CA PHE A 71 3.72 -6.67 16.21
C PHE A 71 3.56 -5.29 16.84
N LYS A 72 4.58 -4.86 17.58
CA LYS A 72 4.84 -3.45 17.91
C LYS A 72 5.78 -2.89 16.86
N VAL A 73 5.34 -1.86 16.15
CA VAL A 73 6.03 -1.26 15.02
C VAL A 73 6.34 0.19 15.31
N THR A 74 7.62 0.55 15.28
CA THR A 74 8.09 1.94 15.41
C THR A 74 8.63 2.51 14.11
N ALA A 75 9.03 1.64 13.17
CA ALA A 75 9.44 2.03 11.83
C ALA A 75 9.27 0.86 10.84
N LEU A 76 9.22 1.21 9.55
CA LEU A 76 9.16 0.32 8.39
C LEU A 76 10.40 0.53 7.51
N GLN A 77 10.52 -0.25 6.42
CA GLN A 77 11.64 -0.14 5.46
C GLN A 77 13.01 -0.22 6.15
N GLY A 78 13.17 -1.15 7.09
CA GLY A 78 14.42 -1.33 7.84
C GLY A 78 14.81 -0.16 8.75
N GLY A 79 13.85 0.68 9.15
CA GLY A 79 14.10 1.86 9.99
C GLY A 79 14.12 3.18 9.22
N ALA A 80 14.05 3.15 7.88
CA ALA A 80 14.11 4.35 7.05
C ALA A 80 12.84 5.22 7.15
N VAL A 81 11.70 4.63 7.49
CA VAL A 81 10.43 5.35 7.66
C VAL A 81 9.88 5.12 9.06
N SER A 82 9.98 6.11 9.93
CA SER A 82 9.49 6.02 11.30
C SER A 82 7.97 6.25 11.41
N PHE A 83 7.40 5.83 12.53
CA PHE A 83 6.11 6.31 13.01
C PHE A 83 6.32 7.29 14.15
N ASN A 84 5.43 8.29 14.23
CA ASN A 84 5.36 9.23 15.34
C ASN A 84 4.96 8.57 16.70
N ALA A 85 4.47 7.33 16.67
CA ALA A 85 4.18 6.51 17.85
C ALA A 85 4.26 5.02 17.52
N THR A 86 4.46 4.17 18.51
CA THR A 86 4.44 2.71 18.32
C THR A 86 3.05 2.21 17.91
N ALA A 87 2.95 1.67 16.70
CA ALA A 87 1.74 1.01 16.21
C ALA A 87 1.69 -0.44 16.69
N THR A 88 0.51 -0.90 17.10
CA THR A 88 0.21 -2.34 17.25
C THR A 88 -0.57 -2.80 16.03
N LEU A 89 -0.04 -3.78 15.30
CA LEU A 89 -0.56 -4.25 14.01
C LEU A 89 -0.42 -5.77 13.88
N ASP A 90 -1.25 -6.40 13.04
CA ASP A 90 -1.03 -7.80 12.66
C ASP A 90 0.04 -7.95 11.56
N CYS A 91 0.49 -9.19 11.33
CA CYS A 91 1.53 -9.49 10.33
C CYS A 91 1.18 -8.99 8.92
N SER A 92 -0.04 -9.26 8.46
CA SER A 92 -0.48 -8.93 7.10
C SER A 92 -0.48 -7.42 6.89
N MET A 93 -0.97 -6.68 7.88
CA MET A 93 -0.97 -5.21 7.82
C MET A 93 0.44 -4.62 7.81
N VAL A 94 1.37 -5.17 8.60
CA VAL A 94 2.78 -4.72 8.57
C VAL A 94 3.41 -5.00 7.20
N ALA A 95 3.23 -6.21 6.66
CA ALA A 95 3.76 -6.57 5.35
C ALA A 95 3.20 -5.68 4.23
N GLU A 96 1.90 -5.36 4.27
CA GLU A 96 1.27 -4.56 3.23
C GLU A 96 1.67 -3.08 3.31
N LEU A 97 1.81 -2.52 4.51
CA LEU A 97 2.33 -1.16 4.68
C LEU A 97 3.77 -1.02 4.16
N ASP A 98 4.61 -2.03 4.38
CA ASP A 98 5.99 -2.04 3.89
C ASP A 98 6.04 -2.08 2.35
N ALA A 99 5.21 -2.93 1.73
CA ALA A 99 5.06 -2.98 0.27
C ALA A 99 4.51 -1.66 -0.30
N TRP A 100 3.43 -1.12 0.29
CA TRP A 100 2.83 0.15 -0.13
C TRP A 100 3.81 1.33 -0.05
N LEU A 101 4.67 1.37 0.97
CA LEU A 101 5.73 2.37 1.07
C LEU A 101 6.69 2.28 -0.12
N ALA A 102 7.14 1.08 -0.46
CA ALA A 102 8.08 0.84 -1.55
C ALA A 102 7.48 1.10 -2.93
N ASP A 103 6.24 0.68 -3.14
CA ASP A 103 5.61 0.66 -4.47
C ASP A 103 4.86 1.96 -4.81
N ALA A 104 4.34 2.67 -3.81
CA ALA A 104 3.51 3.85 -4.02
C ALA A 104 4.07 5.12 -3.37
N VAL A 105 4.36 5.09 -2.07
CA VAL A 105 4.66 6.33 -1.33
C VAL A 105 6.04 6.89 -1.68
N GLN A 106 7.09 6.07 -1.65
CA GLN A 106 8.44 6.53 -1.96
C GLN A 106 8.58 6.97 -3.42
N PRO A 107 8.08 6.21 -4.43
CA PRO A 107 8.11 6.68 -5.81
C PRO A 107 7.36 8.00 -6.00
N ALA A 108 6.19 8.18 -5.36
CA ALA A 108 5.45 9.43 -5.42
C ALA A 108 6.23 10.60 -4.80
N ALA A 109 6.85 10.39 -3.62
CA ALA A 109 7.65 11.43 -2.96
C ALA A 109 8.87 11.84 -3.81
N GLN A 110 9.58 10.85 -4.36
CA GLN A 110 10.72 11.08 -5.23
C GLN A 110 10.31 11.81 -6.52
N ALA A 111 9.20 11.41 -7.15
CA ALA A 111 8.73 12.03 -8.38
C ALA A 111 8.25 13.48 -8.17
N ARG A 112 7.65 13.78 -7.01
CA ARG A 112 7.05 15.10 -6.74
C ARG A 112 8.01 16.10 -6.11
N PHE A 113 8.96 15.61 -5.30
CA PHE A 113 9.84 16.47 -4.50
C PHE A 113 11.33 16.15 -4.65
N GLY A 114 11.69 15.03 -5.26
CA GLY A 114 13.07 14.53 -5.24
C GLY A 114 13.54 14.16 -3.82
N GLN A 115 12.59 13.86 -2.91
CA GLN A 115 12.84 13.56 -1.50
C GLN A 115 12.17 12.25 -1.13
N GLN A 116 12.79 11.51 -0.20
CA GLN A 116 12.18 10.36 0.43
C GLN A 116 11.22 10.80 1.54
N VAL A 117 10.18 10.00 1.78
CA VAL A 117 9.43 10.03 3.05
C VAL A 117 10.29 9.36 4.12
N VAL A 118 10.40 9.99 5.29
CA VAL A 118 11.15 9.47 6.45
C VAL A 118 10.28 9.23 7.67
N GLN A 119 9.03 9.72 7.66
CA GLN A 119 8.07 9.45 8.73
C GLN A 119 6.64 9.40 8.20
N ILE A 120 5.83 8.50 8.74
CA ILE A 120 4.37 8.52 8.66
C ILE A 120 3.81 9.04 9.98
N ASN A 121 2.97 10.07 9.90
CA ASN A 121 2.21 10.58 11.03
C ASN A 121 0.95 9.73 11.20
N SER A 122 1.04 8.66 11.99
CA SER A 122 -0.07 7.80 12.38
C SER A 122 -1.00 8.49 13.37
N MET A 123 -2.30 8.28 13.19
CA MET A 123 -3.38 8.78 14.06
C MET A 123 -4.10 7.67 14.81
N GLY A 124 -3.84 6.40 14.46
CA GLY A 124 -4.47 5.26 15.12
C GLY A 124 -4.08 3.92 14.50
N SER A 125 -3.84 2.92 15.35
CA SER A 125 -3.62 1.53 14.93
C SER A 125 -4.57 0.57 15.66
N TYR A 126 -4.17 -0.18 16.70
CA TYR A 126 -5.08 -1.04 17.43
C TYR A 126 -5.99 -0.22 18.35
N ALA A 127 -7.29 -0.39 18.20
CA ALA A 127 -8.31 0.13 19.11
C ALA A 127 -9.57 -0.72 19.01
N CYS A 128 -9.99 -1.34 20.12
CA CYS A 128 -11.25 -2.09 20.17
C CYS A 128 -12.45 -1.13 20.18
N ARG A 129 -13.00 -0.85 19.00
CA ARG A 129 -14.13 0.07 18.82
C ARG A 129 -14.96 -0.26 17.57
N GLY A 130 -16.21 0.21 17.60
CA GLY A 130 -17.06 0.25 16.41
C GLY A 130 -16.49 1.16 15.32
N MET A 131 -16.89 0.91 14.08
CA MET A 131 -16.65 1.81 12.95
C MET A 131 -17.10 3.24 13.28
N ASN A 132 -16.28 4.22 12.92
CA ASN A 132 -16.49 5.64 13.25
C ASN A 132 -16.70 5.92 14.75
N ASN A 133 -16.24 5.02 15.64
CA ASN A 133 -16.46 5.06 17.08
C ASN A 133 -17.95 5.07 17.49
N GLN A 134 -18.82 4.52 16.64
CA GLN A 134 -20.26 4.50 16.88
C GLN A 134 -20.68 3.27 17.69
N ARG A 135 -21.49 3.50 18.73
CA ARG A 135 -22.01 2.42 19.58
C ARG A 135 -22.97 1.54 18.77
N GLY A 136 -22.76 0.23 18.82
CA GLY A 136 -23.59 -0.75 18.11
C GLY A 136 -23.26 -0.92 16.62
N ALA A 137 -22.32 -0.15 16.08
CA ALA A 137 -21.79 -0.39 14.74
C ALA A 137 -20.97 -1.68 14.70
N GLN A 138 -20.78 -2.23 13.50
CA GLN A 138 -19.80 -3.28 13.27
C GLN A 138 -18.41 -2.84 13.76
N LEU A 139 -17.62 -3.79 14.28
CA LEU A 139 -16.25 -3.50 14.70
C LEU A 139 -15.40 -3.06 13.52
N SER A 140 -14.59 -2.04 13.76
CA SER A 140 -13.57 -1.59 12.80
C SER A 140 -12.42 -2.58 12.73
N GLU A 141 -11.72 -2.59 11.60
CA GLU A 141 -10.47 -3.33 11.40
C GLU A 141 -9.36 -2.95 12.39
N HIS A 142 -9.41 -1.73 12.97
CA HIS A 142 -8.57 -1.35 14.11
C HIS A 142 -8.74 -2.28 15.32
N SER A 143 -9.89 -2.90 15.50
CA SER A 143 -10.16 -3.86 16.58
C SER A 143 -9.37 -5.16 16.43
N PHE A 144 -8.69 -5.35 15.29
CA PHE A 144 -7.95 -6.55 14.94
C PHE A 144 -6.51 -6.23 14.52
N GLY A 145 -6.05 -4.98 14.67
CA GLY A 145 -4.74 -4.52 14.22
C GLY A 145 -4.53 -4.57 12.70
N ASN A 146 -5.63 -4.65 11.95
CA ASN A 146 -5.66 -4.84 10.50
C ASN A 146 -5.96 -3.52 9.76
N ALA A 147 -5.65 -2.39 10.40
CA ALA A 147 -5.90 -1.05 9.89
C ALA A 147 -4.96 0.01 10.48
N LEU A 148 -4.78 1.10 9.74
CA LEU A 148 -4.00 2.27 10.13
C LEU A 148 -4.70 3.56 9.67
N ASP A 149 -4.74 4.56 10.55
CA ASP A 149 -5.16 5.92 10.22
C ASP A 149 -3.92 6.80 10.00
N ILE A 150 -3.80 7.42 8.82
CA ILE A 150 -2.64 8.20 8.40
C ILE A 150 -3.01 9.68 8.30
N GLY A 151 -2.42 10.50 9.16
CA GLY A 151 -2.64 11.95 9.19
C GLY A 151 -1.69 12.74 8.30
N GLY A 152 -0.55 12.17 7.89
CA GLY A 152 0.44 12.85 7.06
C GLY A 152 1.77 12.13 6.94
N PHE A 153 2.73 12.82 6.33
CA PHE A 153 4.08 12.34 6.06
C PHE A 153 5.10 13.45 6.35
N VAL A 154 6.32 13.05 6.70
CA VAL A 154 7.48 13.97 6.76
C VAL A 154 8.51 13.50 5.75
N LEU A 155 9.01 14.44 4.94
CA LEU A 155 10.06 14.21 3.95
C LEU A 155 11.46 14.38 4.56
N ALA A 156 12.48 13.85 3.89
CA ALA A 156 13.88 13.92 4.31
C ALA A 156 14.41 15.36 4.44
N ASP A 157 13.84 16.32 3.70
CA ASP A 157 14.16 17.76 3.82
C ASP A 157 13.47 18.43 5.03
N GLY A 158 12.72 17.68 5.83
CA GLY A 158 11.97 18.17 6.98
C GLY A 158 10.58 18.71 6.64
N ARG A 159 10.16 18.70 5.36
CA ARG A 159 8.82 19.13 4.96
C ARG A 159 7.76 18.21 5.54
N GLU A 160 6.81 18.79 6.26
CA GLU A 160 5.64 18.10 6.76
C GLU A 160 4.45 18.28 5.82
N ILE A 161 3.85 17.18 5.38
CA ILE A 161 2.65 17.12 4.57
C ILE A 161 1.53 16.49 5.40
N THR A 162 0.41 17.18 5.58
CA THR A 162 -0.71 16.69 6.39
C THR A 162 -1.99 16.61 5.57
N LEU A 163 -2.76 15.54 5.77
CA LEU A 163 -4.01 15.30 5.04
C LEU A 163 -5.03 16.41 5.31
N VAL A 164 -5.19 16.81 6.57
CA VAL A 164 -6.18 17.83 6.97
C VAL A 164 -5.94 19.20 6.33
N ARG A 165 -4.68 19.59 6.11
CA ARG A 165 -4.31 20.89 5.55
C ARG A 165 -4.16 20.80 4.03
N ASP A 166 -3.35 19.86 3.58
CA ASP A 166 -2.76 19.92 2.24
C ASP A 166 -3.61 19.21 1.18
N TRP A 167 -4.56 18.36 1.59
CA TRP A 167 -5.46 17.67 0.66
C TRP A 167 -6.21 18.63 -0.27
N GLY A 168 -6.71 19.75 0.27
CA GLY A 168 -7.40 20.79 -0.50
C GLY A 168 -6.58 22.06 -0.73
N ARG A 169 -5.71 22.41 0.23
CA ARG A 169 -5.05 23.73 0.30
C ARG A 169 -3.54 23.69 0.09
N GLY A 170 -2.96 22.50 -0.10
CA GLY A 170 -1.55 22.36 -0.44
C GLY A 170 -1.25 22.95 -1.81
N ASP A 171 0.03 23.20 -2.10
CA ASP A 171 0.45 23.53 -3.45
C ASP A 171 0.18 22.37 -4.43
N ALA A 172 0.34 22.64 -5.72
CA ALA A 172 0.02 21.68 -6.77
C ALA A 172 0.78 20.34 -6.62
N GLN A 173 2.05 20.37 -6.21
CA GLN A 173 2.85 19.15 -6.03
C GLN A 173 2.46 18.39 -4.77
N THR A 174 2.20 19.09 -3.67
CA THR A 174 1.71 18.45 -2.44
C THR A 174 0.36 17.77 -2.62
N ARG A 175 -0.58 18.45 -3.29
CA ARG A 175 -1.86 17.84 -3.63
C ARG A 175 -1.71 16.63 -4.55
N ALA A 176 -0.87 16.75 -5.58
CA ALA A 176 -0.62 15.65 -6.51
C ALA A 176 0.03 14.45 -5.81
N PHE A 177 1.00 14.66 -4.92
CA PHE A 177 1.57 13.62 -4.07
C PHE A 177 0.50 12.89 -3.25
N LEU A 178 -0.38 13.63 -2.56
CA LEU A 178 -1.44 13.01 -1.75
C LEU A 178 -2.44 12.21 -2.59
N MET A 179 -2.74 12.65 -3.81
CA MET A 179 -3.58 11.91 -4.75
C MET A 179 -2.89 10.66 -5.31
N ASP A 180 -1.60 10.74 -5.62
CA ASP A 180 -0.80 9.59 -6.08
C ASP A 180 -0.71 8.53 -4.97
N VAL A 181 -0.46 8.95 -3.73
CA VAL A 181 -0.48 8.09 -2.55
C VAL A 181 -1.86 7.46 -2.35
N HIS A 182 -2.94 8.25 -2.41
CA HIS A 182 -4.32 7.74 -2.29
C HIS A 182 -4.64 6.69 -3.35
N ARG A 183 -4.29 6.96 -4.61
CA ARG A 183 -4.46 6.00 -5.71
C ARG A 183 -3.67 4.73 -5.48
N GLY A 184 -2.40 4.85 -5.10
CA GLY A 184 -1.53 3.71 -4.78
C GLY A 184 -2.10 2.89 -3.62
N SER A 185 -2.58 3.53 -2.56
CA SER A 185 -3.26 2.86 -1.44
C SER A 185 -4.42 1.97 -1.92
N CYS A 186 -5.19 2.41 -2.91
CA CYS A 186 -6.31 1.63 -3.42
C CYS A 186 -5.90 0.35 -4.19
N GLY A 187 -4.63 0.23 -4.57
CA GLY A 187 -4.06 -1.00 -5.12
C GLY A 187 -3.55 -1.99 -4.08
N HIS A 188 -3.24 -1.51 -2.86
CA HIS A 188 -2.67 -2.31 -1.77
C HIS A 188 -3.71 -2.73 -0.73
N PHE A 189 -4.67 -1.86 -0.44
CA PHE A 189 -5.62 -2.06 0.65
C PHE A 189 -7.03 -2.38 0.14
N SER A 190 -7.74 -3.19 0.91
CA SER A 190 -9.13 -3.56 0.62
C SER A 190 -10.11 -2.42 0.93
N THR A 191 -9.74 -1.51 1.84
CA THR A 191 -10.49 -0.30 2.15
C THR A 191 -9.53 0.87 2.23
N VAL A 192 -9.85 1.95 1.52
CA VAL A 192 -9.18 3.24 1.60
C VAL A 192 -10.25 4.32 1.72
N LEU A 193 -10.23 5.06 2.83
CA LEU A 193 -11.15 6.17 3.08
C LEU A 193 -10.33 7.43 3.38
N SER A 194 -10.23 8.31 2.40
CA SER A 194 -9.48 9.57 2.48
C SER A 194 -10.43 10.77 2.64
N PRO A 195 -9.90 12.00 2.82
CA PRO A 195 -10.74 13.19 2.90
C PRO A 195 -11.67 13.31 1.69
N GLY A 196 -12.96 13.56 1.97
CA GLY A 196 -14.05 13.53 0.99
C GLY A 196 -14.82 12.21 0.93
N SER A 197 -14.37 11.13 1.59
CA SER A 197 -15.12 9.88 1.68
C SER A 197 -16.36 9.98 2.59
N ASN A 198 -16.21 10.60 3.76
CA ASN A 198 -17.28 11.00 4.69
C ASN A 198 -16.71 11.94 5.77
N ALA A 199 -17.58 12.41 6.68
CA ALA A 199 -17.21 13.35 7.75
C ALA A 199 -16.22 12.80 8.79
N PHE A 200 -16.07 11.48 8.95
CA PHE A 200 -15.14 10.90 9.92
C PHE A 200 -13.70 10.83 9.40
N HIS A 201 -13.50 10.93 8.08
CA HIS A 201 -12.20 10.77 7.43
C HIS A 201 -11.72 12.09 6.80
N TYR A 202 -12.16 13.23 7.31
CA TYR A 202 -11.83 14.54 6.74
C TYR A 202 -10.36 14.96 6.98
N ASN A 203 -9.71 14.38 7.98
CA ASN A 203 -8.38 14.77 8.44
C ASN A 203 -7.31 13.68 8.29
N HIS A 204 -7.67 12.49 7.82
CA HIS A 204 -6.77 11.35 7.68
C HIS A 204 -7.20 10.44 6.53
N MET A 205 -6.28 9.59 6.10
CA MET A 205 -6.53 8.45 5.23
C MET A 205 -6.59 7.18 6.09
N HIS A 206 -7.73 6.51 6.11
CA HIS A 206 -7.88 5.19 6.73
C HIS A 206 -7.59 4.11 5.70
N VAL A 207 -6.76 3.13 6.07
CA VAL A 207 -6.43 1.97 5.24
C VAL A 207 -6.64 0.67 6.02
N ASP A 208 -7.24 -0.35 5.39
CA ASP A 208 -7.45 -1.67 6.01
C ASP A 208 -7.47 -2.85 5.02
N LEU A 209 -7.33 -4.07 5.57
CA LEU A 209 -7.41 -5.34 4.84
C LEU A 209 -8.68 -6.14 5.20
N ALA A 210 -9.81 -5.46 5.40
CA ALA A 210 -11.11 -6.11 5.57
C ALA A 210 -11.47 -7.08 4.42
N MET A 211 -12.04 -8.22 4.79
CA MET A 211 -12.64 -9.13 3.81
C MET A 211 -14.08 -8.72 3.47
N HIS A 212 -14.29 -8.06 2.33
CA HIS A 212 -15.61 -7.59 1.85
C HIS A 212 -16.41 -8.69 1.12
N GLY A 213 -16.77 -9.75 1.84
CA GLY A 213 -17.58 -10.84 1.31
C GLY A 213 -16.87 -11.69 0.24
N ARG A 214 -17.62 -12.51 -0.49
CA ARG A 214 -17.06 -13.50 -1.44
C ARG A 214 -16.44 -12.90 -2.71
N SER A 215 -16.82 -11.68 -3.08
CA SER A 215 -16.30 -11.02 -4.28
C SER A 215 -14.95 -10.33 -4.06
N GLY A 216 -14.47 -10.20 -2.81
CA GLY A 216 -13.20 -9.51 -2.52
C GLY A 216 -13.18 -8.06 -3.01
N ARG A 217 -14.34 -7.38 -3.04
CA ARG A 217 -14.46 -6.03 -3.60
C ARG A 217 -13.68 -5.05 -2.74
N SER A 218 -12.78 -4.27 -3.33
CA SER A 218 -12.13 -3.16 -2.63
C SER A 218 -13.03 -1.92 -2.54
N ILE A 219 -12.90 -1.18 -1.45
CA ILE A 219 -13.53 0.11 -1.23
C ILE A 219 -12.44 1.17 -1.36
N CYS A 220 -12.54 2.02 -2.37
CA CYS A 220 -11.64 3.16 -2.55
C CYS A 220 -12.48 4.43 -2.61
N LYS A 221 -12.41 5.28 -1.58
CA LYS A 221 -13.20 6.51 -1.50
C LYS A 221 -12.38 7.70 -1.00
N PRO A 222 -12.55 8.91 -1.58
CA PRO A 222 -13.26 9.15 -2.83
C PRO A 222 -12.58 8.41 -4.01
N GLU A 223 -13.25 8.36 -5.16
CA GLU A 223 -12.64 7.79 -6.36
C GLU A 223 -11.34 8.57 -6.70
N PRO A 224 -10.22 7.88 -7.00
CA PRO A 224 -8.96 8.55 -7.28
C PRO A 224 -9.09 9.47 -8.48
N GLN A 225 -8.67 10.72 -8.31
CA GLN A 225 -8.67 11.71 -9.38
C GLN A 225 -7.38 11.62 -10.20
N GLU A 226 -7.42 12.09 -11.45
CA GLU A 226 -6.20 12.34 -12.22
C GLU A 226 -5.41 13.51 -11.63
N THR A 227 -4.10 13.34 -11.62
CA THR A 227 -3.16 14.33 -11.10
C THR A 227 -2.38 14.95 -12.24
N LEU A 228 -1.85 16.15 -12.02
CA LEU A 228 -0.89 16.75 -12.93
C LEU A 228 0.32 15.78 -13.08
N PRO A 229 0.96 15.73 -14.25
CA PRO A 229 2.20 14.97 -14.42
C PRO A 229 3.25 15.38 -13.38
N PRO A 230 4.11 14.46 -12.92
CA PRO A 230 5.27 14.81 -12.11
C PRO A 230 6.16 15.83 -12.84
N PRO A 231 6.87 16.71 -12.11
CA PRO A 231 7.86 17.60 -12.71
C PRO A 231 8.90 16.80 -13.49
N ASP A 232 9.30 17.29 -14.67
CA ASP A 232 10.36 16.64 -15.43
C ASP A 232 11.68 16.72 -14.63
N PRO A 233 12.38 15.60 -14.40
CA PRO A 233 13.57 15.55 -13.56
C PRO A 233 14.80 16.24 -14.19
N SER A 234 14.68 16.77 -15.41
CA SER A 234 15.76 17.45 -16.11
C SER A 234 15.23 18.65 -16.91
N PRO A 235 15.82 19.85 -16.77
CA PRO A 235 15.38 21.05 -17.49
C PRO A 235 15.47 20.88 -19.02
N LEU A 236 16.37 20.04 -19.52
CA LEU A 236 16.50 19.74 -20.95
C LEU A 236 15.33 18.91 -21.50
N ILE A 237 14.82 17.95 -20.72
CA ILE A 237 13.65 17.15 -21.11
C ILE A 237 12.38 17.99 -20.99
N ALA A 238 12.30 18.85 -19.97
CA ALA A 238 11.21 19.81 -19.80
C ALA A 238 11.07 20.76 -21.01
N GLN A 239 12.20 21.26 -21.53
CA GLN A 239 12.21 22.11 -22.73
C GLN A 239 11.78 21.36 -24.00
N GLN A 240 12.09 20.07 -24.11
CA GLN A 240 11.68 19.25 -25.26
C GLN A 240 10.20 18.87 -25.24
N ARG A 241 9.58 18.83 -24.05
CA ARG A 241 8.16 18.50 -23.85
C ARG A 241 7.24 19.72 -23.79
N ALA A 242 7.80 20.93 -23.77
CA ALA A 242 7.00 22.14 -23.81
C ALA A 242 6.21 22.18 -25.15
N PRO A 243 4.90 22.50 -25.11
CA PRO A 243 4.16 22.72 -26.34
C PRO A 243 4.84 23.83 -27.17
N PRO A 244 4.79 23.75 -28.51
CA PRO A 244 5.34 24.79 -29.36
C PRO A 244 4.74 26.14 -28.97
N ALA A 245 5.59 27.16 -28.84
CA ALA A 245 5.14 28.51 -28.56
C ALA A 245 4.10 28.92 -29.62
N PRO A 246 3.10 29.75 -29.25
CA PRO A 246 2.17 30.30 -30.22
C PRO A 246 2.97 30.97 -31.34
N ASP A 247 2.65 30.58 -32.55
CA ASP A 247 3.08 31.23 -33.78
C ASP A 247 2.55 32.66 -33.78
N ASP A 248 3.38 33.60 -33.33
CA ASP A 248 3.23 35.00 -33.71
C ASP A 248 3.47 35.06 -35.23
N GLU A 249 2.38 35.03 -35.99
CA GLU A 249 2.37 35.42 -37.41
C GLU A 249 2.88 36.86 -37.51
N THR A 250 4.19 36.98 -37.66
CA THR A 250 4.83 38.22 -38.11
C THR A 250 4.72 38.24 -39.62
N ASP A 251 3.78 39.06 -40.09
CA ASP A 251 3.51 39.40 -41.47
C ASP A 251 4.79 39.98 -42.11
N ASN A 252 5.61 39.10 -42.71
CA ASN A 252 6.77 39.51 -43.50
C ASN A 252 6.42 39.39 -44.98
N ASP A 253 5.75 40.43 -45.49
CA ASP A 253 5.59 40.66 -46.92
C ASP A 253 6.98 40.90 -47.54
N THR A 254 7.54 39.85 -48.14
CA THR A 254 8.73 39.96 -48.99
C THR A 254 8.37 39.71 -50.45
N THR A 255 7.42 40.48 -51.01
CA THR A 255 7.25 40.60 -52.46
C THR A 255 8.08 41.75 -53.02
N GLY A 256 9.42 41.61 -52.99
CA GLY A 256 10.35 42.52 -53.65
C GLY A 256 11.54 41.77 -54.25
N LYS A 257 11.64 41.72 -55.58
CA LYS A 257 12.81 41.17 -56.30
C LYS A 257 14.09 41.95 -55.92
N PRO A 258 15.25 41.29 -55.74
CA PRO A 258 16.49 41.96 -55.38
C PRO A 258 17.14 42.66 -56.60
N PRO A 259 17.81 43.81 -56.45
CA PRO A 259 18.58 44.40 -57.54
C PRO A 259 19.90 43.63 -57.75
N LEU A 260 20.04 43.07 -58.96
CA LEU A 260 21.27 42.53 -59.53
C LEU A 260 22.29 43.67 -59.79
N ALA A 261 23.06 44.04 -58.77
CA ALA A 261 24.30 44.82 -58.92
C ALA A 261 25.09 44.83 -57.60
N ALA A 262 25.87 43.77 -57.32
CA ALA A 262 26.83 43.81 -56.21
C ALA A 262 28.03 42.87 -56.31
N PHE A 263 28.12 41.95 -57.26
CA PHE A 263 29.25 41.01 -57.30
C PHE A 263 29.82 40.80 -58.71
N GLU A 264 30.46 41.84 -59.23
CA GLU A 264 31.51 41.73 -60.26
C GLU A 264 32.80 42.36 -59.69
N GLY A 265 33.84 41.54 -59.48
CA GLY A 265 35.20 41.99 -59.15
C GLY A 265 36.06 40.95 -58.41
N PRO A 266 37.39 40.87 -58.64
CA PRO A 266 38.02 39.61 -59.05
C PRO A 266 39.06 39.00 -58.08
N GLY A 267 39.13 37.65 -58.12
CA GLY A 267 40.32 36.78 -58.08
C GLY A 267 41.48 37.02 -57.11
N VAL A 268 41.67 36.07 -56.18
CA VAL A 268 42.93 35.45 -55.66
C VAL A 268 42.46 34.22 -54.85
N GLY A 269 43.00 33.00 -54.87
CA GLY A 269 44.34 32.52 -55.15
C GLY A 269 44.81 31.64 -53.97
N ALA A 270 44.34 30.38 -53.92
CA ALA A 270 44.95 29.18 -53.32
C ALA A 270 45.41 29.12 -51.83
N ARG A 271 44.97 28.08 -51.09
CA ARG A 271 45.79 26.94 -50.55
C ARG A 271 45.28 26.34 -49.22
N ASP A 272 45.30 25.00 -49.23
CA ASP A 272 45.72 24.05 -48.20
C ASP A 272 44.96 23.89 -46.86
N GLY A 273 44.22 22.79 -46.77
CA GLY A 273 44.43 21.71 -45.78
C GLY A 273 44.10 21.98 -44.31
N PHE A 274 43.11 21.28 -43.77
CA PHE A 274 43.20 20.49 -42.53
C PHE A 274 42.07 19.44 -42.50
N GLY A 275 42.40 18.24 -42.02
CA GLY A 275 41.60 17.02 -42.12
C GLY A 275 40.44 16.90 -41.12
N ALA A 276 39.78 15.74 -41.22
CA ALA A 276 38.55 15.33 -40.57
C ALA A 276 38.59 15.35 -39.02
N VAL A 277 37.43 15.63 -38.42
CA VAL A 277 37.06 15.13 -37.10
C VAL A 277 35.67 14.49 -37.22
N ALA A 278 35.63 13.16 -37.02
CA ALA A 278 34.41 12.39 -36.92
C ALA A 278 33.63 12.80 -35.66
N GLY A 279 32.30 12.94 -35.79
CA GLY A 279 31.41 13.23 -34.67
C GLY A 279 31.37 12.07 -33.67
N PRO A 280 31.05 12.34 -32.39
CA PRO A 280 30.99 11.28 -31.38
C PRO A 280 29.80 10.34 -31.65
N ASP A 281 30.13 9.04 -31.68
CA ASP A 281 29.16 7.95 -31.72
C ASP A 281 28.20 8.02 -30.53
N ALA A 282 26.91 7.93 -30.83
CA ALA A 282 25.86 7.87 -29.83
C ALA A 282 25.99 6.61 -28.97
N TYR A 283 26.25 6.78 -27.68
CA TYR A 283 26.22 5.70 -26.70
C TYR A 283 24.78 5.18 -26.57
N ALA A 284 24.52 3.98 -27.11
CA ALA A 284 23.29 3.24 -26.86
C ALA A 284 23.43 2.48 -25.51
N PRO A 285 22.50 2.65 -24.56
CA PRO A 285 22.53 1.90 -23.31
C PRO A 285 22.31 0.40 -23.55
N PRO A 286 22.92 -0.48 -22.73
CA PRO A 286 22.76 -1.92 -22.86
C PRO A 286 21.30 -2.35 -22.58
N PRO A 287 20.82 -3.43 -23.24
CA PRO A 287 19.48 -3.94 -23.01
C PRO A 287 19.32 -4.46 -21.57
N PRO A 288 18.10 -4.38 -21.00
CA PRO A 288 17.83 -4.89 -19.66
C PRO A 288 18.05 -6.41 -19.58
N PRO A 289 18.41 -6.94 -18.38
CA PRO A 289 18.59 -8.36 -18.19
C PRO A 289 17.27 -9.12 -18.41
N PRO A 290 17.34 -10.37 -18.91
CA PRO A 290 16.14 -11.17 -19.14
C PRO A 290 15.40 -11.46 -17.83
N LEU A 291 14.08 -11.34 -17.87
CA LEU A 291 13.20 -11.69 -16.75
C LEU A 291 13.37 -13.17 -16.38
N PRO A 292 13.29 -13.54 -15.09
CA PRO A 292 13.29 -14.93 -14.67
C PRO A 292 12.08 -15.67 -15.27
N PRO A 293 12.22 -16.97 -15.61
CA PRO A 293 11.13 -17.74 -16.18
C PRO A 293 9.92 -17.77 -15.23
N ARG A 294 8.72 -17.51 -15.77
CA ARG A 294 7.46 -17.76 -15.05
C ARG A 294 7.44 -19.24 -14.65
N ARG A 295 7.25 -19.52 -13.36
CA ARG A 295 6.91 -20.86 -12.90
C ARG A 295 5.46 -21.16 -13.29
N ASP A 296 5.28 -21.56 -14.54
CA ASP A 296 4.08 -22.28 -14.97
C ASP A 296 4.25 -23.73 -14.51
N GLY A 297 3.68 -24.07 -13.35
CA GLY A 297 3.79 -25.43 -12.80
C GLY A 297 3.37 -25.58 -11.35
N ILE A 298 2.10 -25.34 -11.04
CA ILE A 298 1.44 -26.03 -9.91
C ILE A 298 0.20 -26.70 -10.49
N GLY A 299 0.44 -27.81 -11.18
CA GLY A 299 -0.56 -28.78 -11.58
C GLY A 299 0.04 -30.15 -11.36
N GLN A 300 -0.65 -30.95 -10.53
CA GLN A 300 -0.31 -32.32 -10.12
C GLN A 300 0.84 -32.46 -9.12
N LEU A 301 0.46 -32.67 -7.86
CA LEU A 301 0.88 -33.81 -7.03
C LEU A 301 -0.01 -33.80 -5.77
N ILE A 302 -1.26 -34.19 -5.95
CA ILE A 302 -2.11 -34.74 -4.89
C ILE A 302 -2.45 -36.14 -5.38
N ASP A 303 -1.80 -37.14 -4.80
CA ASP A 303 -2.31 -38.49 -4.53
C ASP A 303 -1.14 -39.38 -4.12
N ASP A 304 -0.85 -39.41 -2.82
CA ASP A 304 -0.32 -40.62 -2.19
C ASP A 304 -0.66 -40.64 -0.68
N PRO A 305 -1.68 -41.39 -0.25
CA PRO A 305 -2.00 -41.56 1.16
C PRO A 305 -1.34 -42.84 1.71
N ASP A 306 0.00 -42.91 1.73
CA ASP A 306 0.67 -43.98 2.48
C ASP A 306 2.15 -43.66 2.80
N GLN A 307 2.37 -42.83 3.82
CA GLN A 307 3.62 -42.84 4.59
C GLN A 307 3.32 -42.63 6.08
N THR A 308 2.76 -43.68 6.68
CA THR A 308 2.89 -43.89 8.11
C THR A 308 4.30 -44.43 8.43
N SER A 309 4.75 -44.12 9.64
CA SER A 309 5.83 -44.82 10.37
C SER A 309 7.28 -44.45 10.03
N SER A 310 7.89 -43.71 10.97
CA SER A 310 9.03 -44.16 11.78
C SER A 310 10.10 -43.07 11.99
N ILE A 311 9.93 -42.25 13.04
CA ILE A 311 11.08 -41.67 13.74
C ILE A 311 10.95 -41.97 15.23
N GLY A 312 11.53 -43.12 15.58
CA GLY A 312 12.47 -43.31 16.68
C GLY A 312 12.27 -42.51 17.95
N ARG A 313 11.72 -43.19 18.96
CA ARG A 313 12.09 -42.96 20.37
C ARG A 313 13.59 -43.21 20.53
N GLY A 314 14.36 -42.15 20.78
CA GLY A 314 15.70 -42.25 21.38
C GLY A 314 15.59 -42.24 22.90
N ARG A 315 15.75 -43.41 23.53
CA ARG A 315 16.12 -43.57 24.95
C ARG A 315 16.65 -45.00 25.10
N ARG A 316 17.95 -45.21 25.34
CA ARG A 316 18.59 -45.46 26.67
C ARG A 316 20.02 -45.99 26.38
N THR A 317 21.10 -45.87 27.17
CA THR A 317 21.28 -45.58 28.61
C THR A 317 20.21 -46.21 29.49
N PHE A 318 20.24 -47.51 29.76
CA PHE A 318 21.09 -48.59 29.22
C PHE A 318 20.24 -49.59 28.44
#